data_AF-A0A970IKL3-F1
#
_entry.id   AF-A0A970IKL3-F1
#
_cell.length_a   1.000
_cell.length_b   1.000
_cell.length_c   1.000
_cell.angle_alpha   90.00
_cell.angle_beta   90.00
_cell.angle_gamma   90.00
#
_symmetry.space_group_name_H-M   'P 1'
#
loop_
_entity.id
_entity.type
_entity.pdbx_description
1 polymer ?
#
loop_
_entity_poly.entity_id
_entity_poly.type
_entity_poly.pdbx_seq_one_letter_code
_entity_poly.pdbx_strand_id
1 'polypeptide(L)'
;MIDYGKLRGFNYTPSNIPYGGDRWEHYDHAVADREMGYAERLRFNSARVFFNYASYSKDPALFLANIRDFVRTAWSHGISTSPVLYAGFRFLPEDFQRKGGVDETGLQPLARTIEDKSSWVLGEKYFDDILDAIGDEPGLLFWDISNEPG
;
A
#
# COMPACT_ATOMS: atom_id res chain seq x y z
N MET A 1 4.83 -9.67 22.32
CA MET A 1 3.68 -10.07 21.47
C MET A 1 2.76 -8.87 21.37
N ILE A 2 2.33 -8.49 20.16
CA ILE A 2 1.46 -7.33 19.95
C ILE A 2 0.04 -7.67 20.43
N ASP A 3 -0.56 -6.81 21.24
CA ASP A 3 -1.95 -6.94 21.73
C ASP A 3 -2.91 -6.28 20.72
N TYR A 4 -3.37 -7.07 19.74
CA TYR A 4 -4.25 -6.59 18.67
C TYR A 4 -5.61 -6.07 19.17
N GLY A 5 -6.04 -6.42 20.40
CA GLY A 5 -7.30 -5.98 20.99
C GLY A 5 -7.37 -4.48 21.30
N LYS A 6 -6.24 -3.76 21.19
CA LYS A 6 -6.13 -2.32 21.45
C LYS A 6 -5.90 -1.47 20.20
N LEU A 7 -5.95 -2.08 19.01
CA LEU A 7 -5.78 -1.35 17.77
C LEU A 7 -6.95 -0.39 17.53
N ARG A 8 -6.59 0.85 17.20
CA ARG A 8 -7.48 1.94 16.82
C ARG A 8 -6.87 2.52 15.57
N GLY A 9 -7.32 1.99 14.44
CA GLY A 9 -6.72 2.30 13.15
C GLY A 9 -7.55 3.24 12.28
N PHE A 10 -6.96 3.65 11.17
CA PHE A 10 -7.62 4.38 10.09
C PHE A 10 -7.07 3.92 8.73
N ASN A 11 -7.85 4.09 7.66
CA ASN A 11 -7.33 3.95 6.30
C ASN A 11 -6.67 5.28 5.92
N TYR A 12 -5.42 5.24 5.51
CA TYR A 12 -4.66 6.42 5.16
C TYR A 12 -4.83 6.80 3.69
N THR A 13 -5.17 8.05 3.45
CA THR A 13 -5.11 8.70 2.13
C THR A 13 -4.61 10.11 2.37
N PRO A 14 -3.52 10.55 1.73
CA PRO A 14 -2.96 11.86 1.96
C PRO A 14 -3.92 12.96 1.47
N SER A 15 -4.00 14.06 2.21
CA SER A 15 -4.96 15.14 1.94
C SER A 15 -4.68 15.94 0.66
N ASN A 16 -3.46 15.88 0.13
CA ASN A 16 -3.03 16.60 -1.06
C ASN A 16 -3.21 15.80 -2.38
N ILE A 17 -3.63 14.54 -2.31
CA ILE A 17 -3.83 13.69 -3.49
C ILE A 17 -5.32 13.42 -3.68
N PRO A 18 -5.89 13.68 -4.88
CA PRO A 18 -7.27 13.33 -5.18
C PRO A 18 -7.54 11.84 -4.98
N TYR A 19 -8.79 11.48 -4.70
CA TYR A 19 -9.18 10.08 -4.59
C TYR A 19 -8.81 9.29 -5.86
N GLY A 20 -8.06 8.21 -5.69
CA GLY A 20 -7.53 7.40 -6.79
C GLY A 20 -6.29 7.96 -7.50
N GLY A 21 -5.74 9.09 -7.03
CA GLY A 21 -4.45 9.61 -7.47
C GLY A 21 -3.28 8.77 -6.95
N ASP A 22 -2.14 8.85 -7.66
CA ASP A 22 -0.92 8.17 -7.26
C ASP A 22 -0.24 8.92 -6.10
N ARG A 23 -0.27 8.31 -4.92
CA ARG A 23 0.30 8.89 -3.69
C ARG A 23 1.79 8.62 -3.50
N TRP A 24 2.36 7.66 -4.22
CA TRP A 24 3.75 7.25 -4.00
C TRP A 24 4.69 7.93 -4.99
N GLU A 25 4.22 8.24 -6.20
CA GLU A 25 4.93 9.13 -7.13
C GLU A 25 4.94 10.59 -6.63
N HIS A 26 3.92 10.98 -5.85
CA HIS A 26 3.73 12.32 -5.30
C HIS A 26 3.82 12.34 -3.77
N TYR A 27 4.59 11.43 -3.19
CA TYR A 27 4.79 11.36 -1.75
C TYR A 27 5.41 12.67 -1.23
N ASP A 28 4.83 13.19 -0.15
CA ASP A 28 5.30 14.40 0.53
C ASP A 28 5.46 14.10 2.02
N HIS A 29 6.71 14.03 2.47
CA HIS A 29 7.07 13.75 3.86
C HIS A 29 6.40 14.73 4.83
N ALA A 30 6.37 16.03 4.50
CA ALA A 30 5.82 17.04 5.40
C ALA A 30 4.30 16.92 5.55
N VAL A 31 3.62 16.44 4.50
CA VAL A 31 2.19 16.11 4.57
C VAL A 31 1.97 14.88 5.44
N ALA A 32 2.75 13.81 5.23
CA ALA A 32 2.66 12.58 6.01
C ALA A 32 2.92 12.83 7.52
N ASP A 33 4.01 13.50 7.87
CA ASP A 33 4.38 13.85 9.26
C ASP A 33 3.26 14.63 9.96
N ARG A 34 2.77 15.70 9.30
CA ARG A 34 1.66 16.50 9.83
C ARG A 34 0.40 15.67 10.08
N GLU A 35 0.05 14.80 9.15
CA GLU A 35 -1.16 13.97 9.24
C GLU A 35 -1.05 12.87 10.30
N MET A 36 0.15 12.28 10.45
CA MET A 36 0.44 11.36 11.56
C MET A 36 0.36 12.09 12.91
N GLY A 37 0.83 13.33 13.00
CA GLY A 37 0.63 14.18 14.17
C GLY A 37 -0.84 14.45 14.50
N TYR A 38 -1.73 14.54 13.50
CA TYR A 38 -3.18 14.61 13.75
C TYR A 38 -3.74 13.28 14.27
N ALA A 39 -3.34 12.17 13.68
CA ALA A 39 -3.77 10.84 14.11
C ALA A 39 -3.31 10.52 15.55
N GLU A 40 -2.09 10.90 15.92
CA GLU A 40 -1.54 10.82 17.28
C GLU A 40 -2.42 11.60 18.28
N ARG A 41 -2.76 12.86 17.97
CA ARG A 41 -3.64 13.70 18.82
C ARG A 41 -5.04 13.11 19.01
N LEU A 42 -5.54 12.40 18.01
CA LEU A 42 -6.82 11.67 18.05
C LEU A 42 -6.69 10.28 18.72
N ARG A 43 -5.49 9.88 19.14
CA ARG A 43 -5.17 8.61 19.80
C ARG A 43 -5.40 7.38 18.92
N PHE A 44 -5.24 7.52 17.60
CA PHE A 44 -5.04 6.38 16.71
C PHE A 44 -3.64 5.80 16.88
N ASN A 45 -3.46 4.53 16.54
CA ASN A 45 -2.19 3.81 16.69
C ASN A 45 -1.85 2.87 15.52
N SER A 46 -2.65 2.90 14.45
CA SER A 46 -2.38 2.10 13.25
C SER A 46 -2.93 2.75 11.99
N ALA A 47 -2.15 2.71 10.92
CA ALA A 47 -2.52 3.18 9.59
C ALA A 47 -2.57 1.99 8.62
N ARG A 48 -3.75 1.75 8.04
CA ARG A 48 -3.90 0.85 6.89
C ARG A 48 -3.68 1.66 5.61
N VAL A 49 -2.71 1.29 4.79
CA VAL A 49 -2.29 2.09 3.63
C VAL A 49 -2.19 1.24 2.38
N PHE A 50 -2.57 1.80 1.24
CA PHE A 50 -2.58 1.07 -0.04
C PHE A 50 -1.30 1.33 -0.83
N PHE A 51 -0.54 0.27 -1.06
CA PHE A 51 0.58 0.26 -1.99
C PHE A 51 0.05 -0.07 -3.39
N ASN A 52 0.61 0.55 -4.42
CA ASN A 52 0.20 0.33 -5.80
C ASN A 52 1.40 -0.09 -6.64
N TYR A 53 1.22 -1.18 -7.38
CA TYR A 53 2.25 -1.68 -8.27
C TYR A 53 2.57 -0.70 -9.40
N ALA A 54 1.61 0.12 -9.84
CA ALA A 54 1.82 1.07 -10.92
C ALA A 54 2.97 2.06 -10.64
N SER A 55 3.06 2.63 -9.43
CA SER A 55 4.19 3.52 -9.07
C SER A 55 5.50 2.78 -9.00
N TYR A 56 5.48 1.59 -8.37
CA TYR A 56 6.65 0.72 -8.31
C TYR A 56 7.17 0.38 -9.71
N SER A 57 6.30 0.04 -10.66
CA SER A 57 6.71 -0.31 -12.03
C SER A 57 7.37 0.84 -12.79
N LYS A 58 7.03 2.10 -12.45
CA LYS A 58 7.62 3.29 -13.07
C LYS A 58 8.99 3.63 -12.49
N ASP A 59 9.10 3.65 -11.16
CA ASP A 59 10.34 3.93 -10.44
C ASP A 59 10.39 3.13 -9.12
N PRO A 60 10.94 1.90 -9.16
CA PRO A 60 11.02 1.05 -7.97
C PRO A 60 11.81 1.70 -6.83
N ALA A 61 12.91 2.38 -7.14
CA ALA A 61 13.79 2.94 -6.12
C ALA A 61 13.11 4.07 -5.36
N LEU A 62 12.45 4.99 -6.08
CA LEU A 62 11.69 6.07 -5.47
C LEU A 62 10.50 5.53 -4.66
N PHE A 63 9.75 4.57 -5.21
CA PHE A 63 8.62 3.94 -4.52
C PHE A 63 9.06 3.32 -3.19
N LEU A 64 10.11 2.49 -3.19
CA LEU A 64 10.61 1.80 -2.01
C LEU A 64 11.16 2.78 -0.96
N ALA A 65 11.82 3.86 -1.41
CA ALA A 65 12.27 4.92 -0.51
C ALA A 65 11.09 5.63 0.15
N ASN A 66 10.03 5.95 -0.60
CA ASN A 66 8.86 6.66 -0.11
C ASN A 66 8.03 5.82 0.88
N ILE A 67 7.80 4.53 0.60
CA ILE A 67 7.09 3.66 1.57
C ILE A 67 7.88 3.48 2.86
N ARG A 68 9.22 3.37 2.78
CA ARG A 68 10.08 3.23 3.96
C ARG A 68 10.03 4.49 4.81
N ASP A 69 10.14 5.67 4.17
CA ASP A 69 10.02 6.95 4.85
C ASP A 69 8.65 7.10 5.54
N PHE A 70 7.57 6.73 4.85
CA PHE A 70 6.23 6.74 5.42
C PHE A 70 6.12 5.83 6.66
N VAL A 71 6.59 4.57 6.57
CA VAL A 71 6.52 3.61 7.68
C VAL A 71 7.29 4.14 8.90
N ARG A 72 8.46 4.73 8.69
CA ARG A 72 9.27 5.32 9.77
C ARG A 72 8.63 6.57 10.36
N THR A 73 8.04 7.42 9.52
CA THR A 73 7.33 8.64 9.95
C THR A 73 6.09 8.29 10.75
N ALA A 74 5.25 7.35 10.29
CA ALA A 74 4.13 6.85 11.08
C ALA A 74 4.61 6.29 12.44
N TRP A 75 5.70 5.51 12.42
CA TRP A 75 6.23 4.92 13.63
C TRP A 75 6.75 5.93 14.64
N SER A 76 7.37 7.05 14.20
CA SER A 76 7.79 8.12 15.12
C SER A 76 6.62 8.80 15.84
N HIS A 77 5.40 8.70 15.30
CA HIS A 77 4.15 9.13 15.96
C HIS A 77 3.46 8.02 16.77
N GLY A 78 4.10 6.86 16.94
CA GLY A 78 3.50 5.69 17.61
C GLY A 78 2.40 5.01 16.79
N ILE A 79 2.40 5.21 15.47
CA ILE A 79 1.43 4.65 14.54
C ILE A 79 2.09 3.52 13.76
N SER A 80 1.60 2.31 13.98
CA SER A 80 2.00 1.15 13.20
C SER A 80 1.39 1.18 11.79
N THR A 81 1.97 0.45 10.83
CA THR A 81 1.53 0.44 9.43
C THR A 81 1.14 -0.96 8.98
N SER A 82 -0.03 -1.08 8.34
CA SER A 82 -0.49 -2.29 7.65
C SER A 82 -0.66 -2.01 6.16
N PRO A 83 0.32 -2.38 5.32
CA PRO A 83 0.25 -2.15 3.89
C PRO A 83 -0.67 -3.16 3.19
N VAL A 84 -1.56 -2.65 2.35
CA VAL A 84 -2.33 -3.42 1.36
C VAL A 84 -1.45 -3.58 0.13
N LEU A 85 -1.04 -4.81 -0.17
CA LEU A 85 -0.06 -5.12 -1.23
C LEU A 85 -0.69 -5.19 -2.62
N TYR A 86 -1.73 -6.00 -2.78
CA TYR A 86 -2.31 -6.30 -4.09
C TYR A 86 -3.72 -5.73 -4.21
N ALA A 87 -3.83 -4.40 -4.27
CA ALA A 87 -5.11 -3.69 -4.30
C ALA A 87 -5.91 -3.85 -5.62
N GLY A 88 -6.31 -5.07 -6.00
CA GLY A 88 -7.11 -5.37 -7.19
C GLY A 88 -6.30 -5.72 -8.45
N PHE A 89 -5.30 -6.60 -8.38
CA PHE A 89 -4.28 -6.64 -9.44
C PHE A 89 -3.90 -7.98 -10.07
N ARG A 90 -3.81 -7.90 -11.41
CA ARG A 90 -2.77 -8.40 -12.34
C ARG A 90 -1.71 -7.29 -12.56
N PHE A 91 -0.48 -7.64 -12.90
CA PHE A 91 0.69 -6.74 -12.89
C PHE A 91 1.21 -6.32 -14.29
N LEU A 92 0.38 -6.44 -15.33
CA LEU A 92 0.80 -6.16 -16.70
C LEU A 92 0.56 -4.68 -17.08
N PRO A 93 1.35 -4.10 -18.02
CA PRO A 93 1.22 -2.70 -18.40
C PRO A 93 -0.19 -2.26 -18.81
N GLU A 94 -0.94 -3.14 -19.48
CA GLU A 94 -2.33 -2.91 -19.88
C GLU A 94 -3.30 -2.74 -18.69
N ASP A 95 -2.96 -3.27 -17.51
CA ASP A 95 -3.79 -3.17 -16.31
C ASP A 95 -3.62 -1.81 -15.60
N PHE A 96 -2.55 -1.05 -15.89
CA PHE A 96 -2.24 0.20 -15.16
C PHE A 96 -3.22 1.34 -15.46
N GLN A 97 -3.90 1.30 -16.61
CA GLN A 97 -4.86 2.32 -17.02
C GLN A 97 -6.29 2.03 -16.52
N ARG A 98 -6.51 0.85 -15.94
CA ARG A 98 -7.85 0.33 -15.68
C ARG A 98 -8.34 0.71 -14.29
N LYS A 99 -9.45 1.43 -14.22
CA LYS A 99 -10.12 1.78 -12.95
C LYS A 99 -11.22 0.77 -12.61
N GLY A 100 -10.83 -0.31 -11.92
CA GLY A 100 -11.76 -1.27 -11.28
C GLY A 100 -12.74 -2.00 -12.22
N GLY A 101 -13.49 -2.93 -11.65
CA GLY A 101 -14.64 -3.58 -12.29
C GLY A 101 -14.32 -4.66 -13.32
N VAL A 102 -15.41 -5.25 -13.80
CA VAL A 102 -15.45 -6.35 -14.78
C VAL A 102 -14.95 -5.92 -16.14
N ASP A 103 -14.07 -6.71 -16.76
CA ASP A 103 -13.53 -6.45 -18.09
C ASP A 103 -14.37 -7.07 -19.22
N GLU A 104 -13.86 -6.94 -20.44
CA GLU A 104 -14.46 -7.56 -21.62
C GLU A 104 -14.53 -9.09 -21.56
N THR A 105 -13.72 -9.74 -20.70
CA THR A 105 -13.81 -11.18 -20.42
C THR A 105 -14.85 -11.51 -19.35
N GLY A 106 -15.51 -10.53 -18.75
CA GLY A 106 -16.48 -10.76 -17.68
C GLY A 106 -15.86 -11.00 -16.31
N LEU A 107 -14.55 -10.76 -16.13
CA LEU A 107 -13.83 -11.07 -14.90
C LEU A 107 -13.39 -9.82 -14.13
N GLN A 108 -13.40 -9.92 -12.80
CA GLN A 108 -12.77 -8.95 -11.92
C GLN A 108 -11.24 -9.10 -11.97
N PRO A 109 -10.44 -8.06 -11.63
CA PRO A 109 -8.98 -8.12 -11.71
C PRO A 109 -8.36 -9.31 -10.99
N LEU A 110 -8.80 -9.66 -9.77
CA LEU A 110 -8.27 -10.82 -9.04
C LEU A 110 -8.51 -12.14 -9.78
N ALA A 111 -9.71 -12.36 -10.32
CA ALA A 111 -10.04 -13.58 -11.04
C ALA A 111 -9.13 -13.76 -12.27
N ARG A 112 -8.82 -12.66 -12.97
CA ARG A 112 -7.87 -12.68 -14.09
C ARG A 112 -6.45 -12.97 -13.67
N THR A 113 -6.01 -12.49 -12.51
CA THR A 113 -4.70 -12.85 -11.95
C THR A 113 -4.61 -14.32 -11.64
N ILE A 114 -5.69 -14.92 -11.14
CA ILE A 114 -5.74 -16.35 -10.84
C ILE A 114 -5.70 -17.19 -12.13
N GLU A 115 -6.44 -16.77 -13.16
CA GLU A 115 -6.55 -17.49 -14.44
C GLU A 115 -5.31 -17.32 -15.32
N ASP A 116 -4.76 -16.10 -15.43
CA ASP A 116 -3.52 -15.84 -16.17
C ASP A 116 -2.35 -15.56 -15.24
N LYS A 117 -1.54 -16.61 -15.09
CA LYS A 117 -0.35 -16.64 -14.23
C LYS A 117 0.88 -15.95 -14.82
N SER A 118 0.80 -15.44 -16.06
CA SER A 118 1.93 -14.79 -16.75
C SER A 118 2.52 -13.62 -15.94
N SER A 119 1.71 -12.98 -15.09
CA SER A 119 2.10 -11.82 -14.29
C SER A 119 2.53 -12.16 -12.85
N TRP A 120 2.49 -13.41 -12.41
CA TRP A 120 2.80 -13.79 -11.02
C TRP A 120 4.24 -13.45 -10.63
N VAL A 121 5.19 -13.69 -11.54
CA VAL A 121 6.61 -13.36 -11.33
C VAL A 121 6.84 -11.87 -11.05
N LEU A 122 5.98 -11.00 -11.60
CA LEU A 122 6.04 -9.55 -11.35
C LEU A 122 5.51 -9.22 -9.95
N GLY A 123 4.43 -9.88 -9.53
CA GLY A 123 3.86 -9.73 -8.19
C GLY A 123 4.77 -10.29 -7.09
N GLU A 124 5.46 -11.40 -7.36
CA GLU A 124 6.49 -11.97 -6.49
C GLU A 124 7.65 -11.00 -6.33
N LYS A 125 8.24 -10.54 -7.45
CA LYS A 125 9.32 -9.55 -7.41
C LYS A 125 8.92 -8.27 -6.67
N TYR A 126 7.69 -7.78 -6.89
CA TYR A 126 7.18 -6.60 -6.21
C TYR A 126 7.12 -6.79 -4.69
N PHE A 127 6.64 -7.96 -4.25
CA PHE A 127 6.58 -8.27 -2.84
C PHE A 127 7.98 -8.46 -2.22
N ASP A 128 8.88 -9.16 -2.91
CA ASP A 128 10.26 -9.36 -2.45
C ASP A 128 10.96 -8.01 -2.23
N ASP A 129 10.85 -7.09 -3.20
CA ASP A 129 11.45 -5.76 -3.10
C ASP A 129 10.85 -4.95 -1.92
N ILE A 130 9.54 -5.07 -1.65
CA ILE A 130 8.89 -4.44 -0.49
C ILE A 130 9.34 -5.09 0.81
N LEU A 131 9.43 -6.42 0.84
CA LEU A 131 9.87 -7.18 2.00
C LEU A 131 11.30 -6.77 2.40
N ASP A 132 12.20 -6.66 1.42
CA ASP A 132 13.56 -6.16 1.63
C ASP A 132 13.57 -4.69 2.08
N ALA A 133 12.62 -3.88 1.59
CA ALA A 133 12.57 -2.47 1.92
C ALA A 133 12.07 -2.19 3.35
N ILE A 134 11.02 -2.87 3.81
CA ILE A 134 10.32 -2.53 5.06
C ILE A 134 10.02 -3.72 5.99
N GLY A 135 10.40 -4.95 5.63
CA GLY A 135 10.05 -6.17 6.38
C GLY A 135 10.56 -6.21 7.82
N ASP A 136 11.71 -5.58 8.07
CA ASP A 136 12.32 -5.47 9.40
C ASP A 136 12.04 -4.11 10.08
N GLU A 137 11.24 -3.23 9.46
CA GLU A 137 10.92 -1.94 10.07
C GLU A 137 10.00 -2.14 11.28
N PRO A 138 10.33 -1.57 12.46
CA PRO A 138 9.55 -1.78 13.68
C PRO A 138 8.12 -1.22 13.59
N GLY A 139 7.88 -0.30 12.65
CA GLY A 139 6.56 0.25 12.36
C GLY A 139 5.65 -0.69 11.58
N LEU A 140 6.16 -1.75 10.96
CA LEU A 140 5.34 -2.71 10.22
C LEU A 140 4.56 -3.61 11.18
N LEU A 141 3.23 -3.63 11.06
CA LEU A 141 2.35 -4.40 11.94
C LEU A 141 2.04 -5.81 11.41
N PHE A 142 1.54 -5.87 10.17
CA PHE A 142 1.24 -7.09 9.41
C PHE A 142 0.98 -6.73 7.95
N TRP A 143 1.10 -7.72 7.06
CA TRP A 143 0.80 -7.59 5.64
C TRP A 143 -0.70 -7.79 5.38
N ASP A 144 -1.34 -6.81 4.74
CA ASP A 144 -2.68 -6.98 4.17
C ASP A 144 -2.52 -7.37 2.69
N ILE A 145 -2.85 -8.62 2.35
CA ILE A 145 -2.56 -9.16 1.02
C ILE A 145 -3.38 -8.45 -0.07
N SER A 146 -4.66 -8.17 0.18
CA SER A 146 -5.55 -7.57 -0.82
C SER A 146 -6.73 -6.88 -0.15
N ASN A 147 -7.11 -5.73 -0.69
CA ASN A 147 -8.39 -5.13 -0.37
C ASN A 147 -9.52 -5.91 -1.05
N GLU A 148 -10.52 -6.33 -0.27
CA GLU A 148 -11.81 -6.87 -0.76
C GLU A 148 -11.65 -7.85 -1.95
N PRO A 149 -10.99 -9.00 -1.76
CA PRO A 149 -10.74 -9.95 -2.85
C PRO A 149 -12.00 -10.71 -3.35
N GLY A 150 -13.19 -10.45 -2.80
CA GLY A 150 -14.43 -11.21 -3.05
C GLY A 150 -15.50 -10.41 -3.76
#